data_AF-B8C224-F1
#
_entry.id   AF-B8C224-F1
#
_cell.length_a   1.000
_cell.length_b   1.000
_cell.length_c   1.000
_cell.angle_alpha   90.00
_cell.angle_beta   90.00
_cell.angle_gamma   90.00
#
_symmetry.space_group_name_H-M   'P 1'
#
loop_
_entity.id
_entity.type
_entity.pdbx_description
1 polymer ?
#
loop_
_entity_poly.entity_id
_entity_poly.type
_entity_poly.pdbx_seq_one_letter_code
_entity_poly.pdbx_strand_id
1 'polypeptide(L)'
;MLLLVLRISSLALAPVSSFSWSPLQQHSRLHKPFSSPSFITNQCSTSHRNRQHQPISTLSATADATPSTNNNTKRLETLSTIANDAIKAHGSEIFKQFNARVGVISPSSSTDTDFQQNYLRLGLIATESVSKDDQTIASLPFFDTDGSGLALAPHIATKVVYKDALPEGYDGWTGDVGLLAMLVLNEMARLNVDGGSDNKGIDLPTRKEGIQSLMSAWVASLPSPVEMEGMHPLMWNEEEQEMMQSSSTKKIYRLLDDIDDDSSWLDEKVWSLDRSTFPESVKIQVGDEVEERPCFSQEGFRYAVSLVRSRSFFVDGSLRLLPYLDFANHDDFDSLELVGGGIGTLWGSAKGALMKSGKALEVGDEIRISYGPKGPADYLLDHGFVPPMCQTTSGTGGAITAELSFEIDDSDRFRDDKLDVLEYETYDLAPMEPLQVFDVTGGPGSTGEPDPAMIQFLRLINLGGKDAFLLESIFRKEIWGFMSEPVSEANERLAVMAVVEACEKALSEMEGPVGGDITSLSEKMRLCNMVRESERQALERTLIYVKQEAEALDLKEYYQERRLKSLGLDSEWSPENDDVGWAGNRVPGGADYDW
;
A
#
# COMPACT_ATOMS: atom_id res chain seq x y z
N MET A 1 -43.81 -4.71 28.51
CA MET A 1 -44.42 -6.05 28.50
C MET A 1 -43.86 -6.77 27.27
N LEU A 2 -42.69 -7.41 27.43
CA LEU A 2 -42.49 -8.87 27.36
C LEU A 2 -42.81 -9.45 25.96
N LEU A 3 -41.80 -9.69 25.10
CA LEU A 3 -40.89 -10.87 24.97
C LEU A 3 -41.34 -11.72 23.73
N LEU A 4 -40.57 -11.73 22.63
CA LEU A 4 -39.55 -12.75 22.23
C LEU A 4 -40.21 -14.00 21.58
N VAL A 5 -39.84 -14.53 20.40
CA VAL A 5 -38.61 -15.27 19.97
C VAL A 5 -38.73 -15.49 18.43
N LEU A 6 -37.78 -15.20 17.53
CA LEU A 6 -36.41 -15.73 17.25
C LEU A 6 -36.34 -16.99 16.33
N ARG A 7 -35.63 -16.85 15.19
CA ARG A 7 -34.69 -17.77 14.49
C ARG A 7 -34.10 -17.00 13.28
N ILE A 8 -32.90 -16.44 13.33
CA ILE A 8 -31.53 -17.02 13.14
C ILE A 8 -31.40 -17.83 11.85
N SER A 9 -30.79 -17.19 10.86
CA SER A 9 -29.86 -17.82 9.90
C SER A 9 -28.61 -16.96 9.86
N SER A 10 -27.50 -17.54 10.29
CA SER A 10 -26.16 -16.97 10.34
C SER A 10 -25.58 -16.97 8.93
N LEU A 11 -25.25 -15.80 8.40
CA LEU A 11 -24.31 -15.62 7.29
C LEU A 11 -23.07 -15.00 7.89
N ALA A 12 -22.00 -15.78 7.95
CA ALA A 12 -20.67 -15.28 8.24
C ALA A 12 -20.17 -14.55 6.99
N LEU A 13 -20.03 -13.23 7.07
CA LEU A 13 -19.23 -12.46 6.13
C LEU A 13 -17.77 -12.56 6.60
N ALA A 14 -16.89 -13.04 5.72
CA ALA A 14 -15.46 -13.04 5.96
C ALA A 14 -14.89 -11.62 5.69
N PRO A 15 -13.86 -11.19 6.42
CA PRO A 15 -13.20 -9.91 6.17
C PRO A 15 -12.41 -9.97 4.85
N VAL A 16 -12.45 -8.87 4.10
CA VAL A 16 -11.82 -8.77 2.79
C VAL A 16 -10.39 -8.27 2.98
N SER A 17 -9.41 -9.14 2.82
CA SER A 17 -8.01 -8.75 2.72
C SER A 17 -7.64 -8.60 1.25
N SER A 18 -7.58 -7.37 0.75
CA SER A 18 -7.01 -7.06 -0.56
C SER A 18 -5.49 -6.91 -0.44
N PHE A 19 -4.78 -8.03 -0.59
CA PHE A 19 -3.34 -8.03 -0.80
C PHE A 19 -3.03 -8.06 -2.30
N SER A 20 -2.53 -6.95 -2.85
CA SER A 20 -1.88 -6.94 -4.16
C SER A 20 -0.51 -7.59 -4.03
N TRP A 21 -0.34 -8.78 -4.63
CA TRP A 21 0.97 -9.41 -4.84
C TRP A 21 1.25 -9.47 -6.34
N SER A 22 2.37 -8.89 -6.76
CA SER A 22 3.04 -9.23 -8.01
C SER A 22 4.30 -10.05 -7.68
N PRO A 23 4.38 -11.35 -8.00
CA PRO A 23 5.63 -12.09 -7.96
C PRO A 23 6.23 -12.15 -9.36
N LEU A 24 7.15 -11.24 -9.68
CA LEU A 24 8.05 -11.42 -10.83
C LEU A 24 9.47 -11.68 -10.35
N GLN A 25 9.78 -12.97 -10.18
CA GLN A 25 11.14 -13.48 -10.27
C GLN A 25 11.70 -13.16 -11.65
N GLN A 26 12.43 -12.05 -11.78
CA GLN A 26 13.29 -11.84 -12.95
C GLN A 26 14.63 -12.54 -12.74
N HIS A 27 14.84 -13.62 -13.50
CA HIS A 27 16.15 -14.21 -13.70
C HIS A 27 17.16 -13.17 -14.19
N SER A 28 18.26 -13.03 -13.45
CA SER A 28 19.40 -12.18 -13.81
C SER A 28 19.93 -12.52 -15.21
N ARG A 29 19.89 -11.56 -16.13
CA ARG A 29 20.79 -11.53 -17.29
C ARG A 29 21.58 -10.23 -17.29
N LEU A 30 22.89 -10.39 -17.09
CA LEU A 30 23.92 -9.37 -17.22
C LEU A 30 23.81 -8.63 -18.56
N HIS A 31 23.44 -7.35 -18.52
CA HIS A 31 23.70 -6.41 -19.61
C HIS A 31 24.61 -5.28 -19.13
N LYS A 32 25.74 -5.13 -19.86
CA LYS A 32 26.75 -4.08 -19.68
C LYS A 32 26.18 -2.69 -19.99
N PRO A 33 26.72 -1.61 -19.37
CA PRO A 33 26.17 -0.27 -19.54
C PRO A 33 26.48 0.31 -20.93
N PHE A 34 25.45 0.89 -21.55
CA PHE A 34 25.57 1.75 -22.73
C PHE A 34 25.78 3.20 -22.28
N SER A 35 26.76 3.84 -22.90
CA SER A 35 27.19 5.22 -22.69
C SER A 35 26.17 6.22 -23.24
N SER A 36 25.73 7.17 -22.40
CA SER A 36 24.89 8.31 -22.82
C SER A 36 25.73 9.40 -23.53
N PRO A 37 25.21 10.05 -24.59
CA PRO A 37 25.87 11.20 -25.20
C PRO A 37 25.53 12.51 -24.47
N SER A 38 26.55 13.33 -24.30
CA SER A 38 26.53 14.69 -23.75
C SER A 38 25.73 15.66 -24.60
N PHE A 39 24.73 16.33 -24.00
CA PHE A 39 24.05 17.48 -24.60
C PHE A 39 24.66 18.81 -24.12
N ILE A 40 24.96 19.64 -25.10
CA ILE A 40 25.56 20.97 -25.00
C ILE A 40 24.50 21.98 -24.56
N THR A 41 24.75 22.66 -23.44
CA THR A 41 23.98 23.82 -22.98
C THR A 41 24.28 25.06 -23.82
N ASN A 42 23.27 25.61 -24.49
CA ASN A 42 23.32 26.97 -25.04
C ASN A 42 22.60 27.94 -24.09
N GLN A 43 23.36 28.94 -23.64
CA GLN A 43 22.88 30.10 -22.93
C GLN A 43 21.98 30.96 -23.84
N CYS A 44 20.86 31.47 -23.32
CA CYS A 44 20.22 32.64 -23.89
C CYS A 44 19.73 33.56 -22.77
N SER A 45 20.23 34.79 -22.80
CA SER A 45 19.94 35.88 -21.88
C SER A 45 18.85 36.77 -22.46
N THR A 46 17.82 37.14 -21.68
CA THR A 46 17.02 38.37 -21.84
C THR A 46 16.24 38.60 -20.55
N SER A 47 16.57 39.62 -19.76
CA SER A 47 16.16 41.04 -19.85
C SER A 47 15.18 41.39 -18.73
N HIS A 48 15.68 42.19 -17.80
CA HIS A 48 14.92 42.89 -16.76
C HIS A 48 13.70 43.64 -17.32
N ARG A 49 12.57 43.53 -16.62
CA ARG A 49 11.53 44.55 -16.67
C ARG A 49 11.01 44.86 -15.27
N ASN A 50 11.49 45.98 -14.75
CA ASN A 50 10.95 46.71 -13.60
C ASN A 50 9.47 47.05 -13.83
N ARG A 51 8.61 46.73 -12.85
CA ARG A 51 7.32 47.39 -12.70
C ARG A 51 7.03 47.59 -11.21
N GLN A 52 7.21 48.82 -10.76
CA GLN A 52 6.65 49.35 -9.53
C GLN A 52 5.14 49.50 -9.69
N HIS A 53 4.35 49.01 -8.75
CA HIS A 53 3.09 49.63 -8.35
C HIS A 53 2.83 49.41 -6.84
N GLN A 54 2.14 50.40 -6.29
CA GLN A 54 2.01 50.82 -4.89
C GLN A 54 1.04 49.96 -4.03
N PRO A 55 0.98 50.20 -2.69
CA PRO A 55 0.44 49.26 -1.72
C PRO A 55 -1.09 49.37 -1.60
N ILE A 56 -1.75 48.24 -1.35
CA ILE A 56 -3.18 48.20 -1.00
C ILE A 56 -3.33 47.64 0.41
N SER A 57 -4.14 48.37 1.16
CA SER A 57 -4.47 48.26 2.56
C SER A 57 -5.01 46.91 3.02
N THR A 58 -4.60 46.57 4.23
CA THR A 58 -5.14 45.60 5.17
C THR A 58 -6.67 45.54 5.23
N LEU A 59 -7.22 44.32 5.17
CA LEU A 59 -8.49 43.98 5.78
C LEU A 59 -8.28 42.80 6.73
N SER A 60 -8.66 43.05 7.98
CA SER A 60 -8.61 42.18 9.14
C SER A 60 -9.55 41.00 8.96
N ALA A 61 -9.00 39.78 8.85
CA ALA A 61 -9.71 38.54 9.08
C ALA A 61 -9.32 38.00 10.47
N THR A 62 -10.34 37.55 11.19
CA THR A 62 -10.31 37.06 12.56
C THR A 62 -9.33 35.91 12.73
N ALA A 63 -8.50 36.02 13.77
CA ALA A 63 -7.48 35.06 14.12
C ALA A 63 -8.09 33.76 14.66
N ASP A 64 -8.10 32.70 13.84
CA ASP A 64 -8.03 31.34 14.35
C ASP A 64 -6.58 31.05 14.76
N ALA A 65 -6.42 30.53 15.97
CA ALA A 65 -5.13 30.34 16.63
C ALA A 65 -4.31 29.23 15.96
N THR A 66 -3.62 29.56 14.87
CA THR A 66 -2.51 28.74 14.38
C THR A 66 -1.35 28.88 15.37
N PRO A 67 -0.84 27.79 15.96
CA PRO A 67 0.35 27.88 16.82
C PRO A 67 1.49 28.50 16.01
N SER A 68 2.12 29.54 16.57
CA SER A 68 3.19 30.26 15.86
C SER A 68 4.29 29.28 15.44
N THR A 69 4.84 29.40 14.23
CA THR A 69 5.89 28.53 13.67
C THR A 69 7.06 28.28 14.63
N ASN A 70 7.35 29.26 15.49
CA ASN A 70 8.37 29.19 16.54
C ASN A 70 8.05 28.14 17.63
N ASN A 71 6.78 27.97 18.01
CA ASN A 71 6.37 26.99 19.02
C ASN A 71 6.51 25.56 18.49
N ASN A 72 6.08 25.31 17.24
CA ASN A 72 6.21 23.99 16.62
C ASN A 72 7.68 23.59 16.43
N THR A 73 8.53 24.54 16.03
CA THR A 73 9.98 24.31 15.93
C THR A 73 10.57 23.90 17.28
N LYS A 74 10.27 24.65 18.34
CA LYS A 74 10.74 24.34 19.69
C LYS A 74 10.24 22.97 20.17
N ARG A 75 8.98 22.62 19.89
CA ARG A 75 8.42 21.30 20.22
C ARG A 75 9.20 20.18 19.53
N LEU A 76 9.41 20.27 18.22
CA LEU A 76 10.16 19.26 17.47
C LEU A 76 11.64 19.18 17.90
N GLU A 77 12.28 20.31 18.22
CA GLU A 77 13.63 20.33 18.79
C GLU A 77 13.68 19.58 20.15
N THR A 78 12.65 19.77 20.97
CA THR A 78 12.51 19.09 22.27
C THR A 78 12.33 17.58 22.07
N LEU A 79 11.44 17.16 21.17
CA LEU A 79 11.22 15.75 20.83
C LEU A 79 12.48 15.10 20.24
N SER A 80 13.15 15.79 19.33
CA SER A 80 14.44 15.36 18.76
C SER A 80 15.49 15.20 19.86
N THR A 81 15.55 16.09 20.85
CA THR A 81 16.48 15.99 21.98
C THR A 81 16.17 14.77 22.83
N ILE A 82 14.90 14.57 23.22
CA ILE A 82 14.44 13.41 24.00
C ILE A 82 14.80 12.09 23.30
N ALA A 83 14.50 12.00 21.99
CA ALA A 83 14.82 10.82 21.19
C ALA A 83 16.33 10.54 21.14
N ASN A 84 17.14 11.57 20.88
CA ASN A 84 18.60 11.42 20.80
C ASN A 84 19.25 11.13 22.16
N ASP A 85 18.73 11.67 23.25
CA ASP A 85 19.21 11.35 24.60
C ASP A 85 18.97 9.88 24.94
N ALA A 86 17.80 9.34 24.57
CA ALA A 86 17.51 7.91 24.72
C ALA A 86 18.41 7.03 23.83
N ILE A 87 18.65 7.42 22.57
CA ILE A 87 19.61 6.73 21.68
C ILE A 87 21.02 6.76 22.26
N LYS A 88 21.46 7.91 22.79
CA LYS A 88 22.79 8.05 23.39
C LYS A 88 22.94 7.20 24.64
N ALA A 89 21.89 7.12 25.46
CA ALA A 89 21.91 6.35 26.70
C ALA A 89 21.85 4.83 26.46
N HIS A 90 21.03 4.38 25.51
CA HIS A 90 20.67 2.95 25.38
C HIS A 90 20.82 2.37 23.97
N GLY A 91 21.02 3.21 22.95
CA GLY A 91 21.03 2.80 21.55
C GLY A 91 22.10 1.77 21.22
N SER A 92 23.30 1.87 21.81
CA SER A 92 24.40 0.91 21.57
C SER A 92 24.12 -0.51 22.09
N GLU A 93 23.14 -0.68 22.98
CA GLU A 93 22.73 -1.99 23.49
C GLU A 93 21.71 -2.69 22.57
N ILE A 94 21.07 -1.92 21.67
CA ILE A 94 19.88 -2.33 20.93
C ILE A 94 20.15 -2.29 19.43
N PHE A 95 20.62 -1.15 18.92
CA PHE A 95 21.05 -1.02 17.54
C PHE A 95 22.45 -1.60 17.39
N LYS A 96 22.62 -2.51 16.43
CA LYS A 96 23.97 -2.99 16.08
C LYS A 96 24.79 -1.91 15.36
N GLN A 97 24.11 -1.09 14.55
CA GLN A 97 24.64 0.07 13.87
C GLN A 97 23.54 1.13 13.83
N PHE A 98 23.89 2.39 14.09
CA PHE A 98 22.97 3.53 14.00
C PHE A 98 23.78 4.79 13.75
N ASN A 99 24.15 5.02 12.49
CA ASN A 99 24.98 6.15 12.07
C ASN A 99 24.14 7.39 11.75
N ALA A 100 23.09 7.60 12.53
CA ALA A 100 22.12 8.66 12.36
C ALA A 100 21.75 9.30 13.70
N ARG A 101 21.11 10.46 13.63
CA ARG A 101 20.41 11.08 14.76
C ARG A 101 19.05 11.56 14.31
N VAL A 102 18.10 11.68 15.23
CA VAL A 102 16.84 12.37 14.96
C VAL A 102 17.14 13.86 14.86
N GLY A 103 16.49 14.55 13.93
CA GLY A 103 16.68 15.98 13.74
C GLY A 103 15.43 16.66 13.20
N VAL A 104 15.35 17.97 13.43
CA VAL A 104 14.31 18.82 12.83
C VAL A 104 14.73 19.18 11.42
N ILE A 105 13.88 18.85 10.45
CA ILE A 105 14.04 19.22 9.05
C ILE A 105 13.16 20.44 8.80
N SER A 106 13.81 21.56 8.49
CA SER A 106 13.14 22.82 8.17
C SER A 106 12.59 22.80 6.75
N PRO A 107 11.47 23.49 6.49
CA PRO A 107 10.99 23.68 5.14
C PRO A 107 12.05 24.31 4.24
N SER A 108 12.22 23.78 3.03
CA SER A 108 13.11 24.38 2.04
C SER A 108 12.37 25.51 1.32
N SER A 109 13.05 26.64 1.03
CA SER A 109 12.48 27.72 0.22
C SER A 109 12.55 27.44 -1.28
N SER A 110 12.94 26.22 -1.67
CA SER A 110 13.08 25.85 -3.07
C SER A 110 11.70 25.68 -3.68
N THR A 111 11.55 26.04 -4.96
CA THR A 111 10.32 25.82 -5.72
C THR A 111 10.17 24.35 -6.15
N ASP A 112 10.82 23.44 -5.43
CA ASP A 112 10.88 22.03 -5.81
C ASP A 112 9.53 21.36 -5.56
N THR A 113 9.19 20.39 -6.41
CA THR A 113 7.87 19.73 -6.39
C THR A 113 7.72 18.71 -5.26
N ASP A 114 8.76 18.51 -4.46
CA ASP A 114 8.79 17.58 -3.33
C ASP A 114 7.97 18.11 -2.16
N PHE A 115 6.75 17.58 -2.02
CA PHE A 115 5.79 17.92 -0.98
C PHE A 115 6.41 17.94 0.42
N GLN A 116 7.24 16.94 0.75
CA GLN A 116 7.78 16.76 2.09
C GLN A 116 8.64 17.96 2.52
N GLN A 117 9.34 18.60 1.57
CA GLN A 117 10.19 19.75 1.85
C GLN A 117 9.44 21.01 2.27
N ASN A 118 8.11 21.04 2.18
CA ASN A 118 7.31 22.19 2.61
C ASN A 118 6.98 22.14 4.11
N TYR A 119 7.23 21.02 4.77
CA TYR A 119 6.81 20.79 6.15
C TYR A 119 7.99 20.78 7.11
N LEU A 120 7.77 21.47 8.23
CA LEU A 120 8.61 21.36 9.40
C LEU A 120 8.32 20.01 10.06
N ARG A 121 9.32 19.12 10.09
CA ARG A 121 9.14 17.72 10.50
C ARG A 121 10.35 17.15 11.20
N LEU A 122 10.22 15.94 11.75
CA LEU A 122 11.37 15.14 12.17
C LEU A 122 11.90 14.31 10.98
N GLY A 123 13.20 14.05 11.00
CA GLY A 123 13.88 13.22 10.03
C GLY A 123 15.12 12.57 10.64
N LEU A 124 15.71 11.62 9.91
CA LEU A 124 17.04 11.10 10.24
C LEU A 124 18.13 11.94 9.57
N ILE A 125 19.15 12.29 10.34
CA ILE A 125 20.32 13.06 9.86
C ILE A 125 21.57 12.20 10.02
N ALA A 126 22.35 12.08 8.95
CA ALA A 126 23.60 11.33 8.93
C ALA A 126 24.61 11.92 9.93
N THR A 127 25.19 11.06 10.75
CA THR A 127 26.25 11.44 11.72
C THR A 127 27.65 11.07 11.24
N GLU A 128 27.73 10.24 10.19
CA GLU A 128 28.95 9.82 9.54
C GLU A 128 28.75 9.88 8.02
N SER A 129 29.83 10.11 7.26
CA SER A 129 29.77 10.05 5.81
C SER A 129 29.60 8.61 5.32
N VAL A 130 28.71 8.42 4.36
CA VAL A 130 28.49 7.17 3.64
C VAL A 130 29.12 7.30 2.26
N SER A 131 30.16 6.50 2.01
CA SER A 131 31.00 6.63 0.80
C SER A 131 30.57 5.73 -0.36
N LYS A 132 29.65 4.79 -0.11
CA LYS A 132 29.20 3.80 -1.09
C LYS A 132 27.69 3.63 -1.00
N ASP A 133 27.07 3.54 -2.16
CA ASP A 133 25.68 3.12 -2.31
C ASP A 133 25.53 1.70 -1.75
N ASP A 134 24.39 1.42 -1.13
CA ASP A 134 24.05 0.19 -0.40
C ASP A 134 24.82 -0.03 0.92
N GLN A 135 25.50 0.98 1.47
CA GLN A 135 26.07 0.89 2.82
C GLN A 135 24.97 0.95 3.89
N THR A 136 25.00 0.02 4.84
CA THR A 136 24.11 0.05 6.02
C THR A 136 24.37 1.31 6.85
N ILE A 137 23.30 2.06 7.12
CA ILE A 137 23.28 3.24 7.98
C ILE A 137 22.82 2.84 9.38
N ALA A 138 21.73 2.08 9.45
CA ALA A 138 21.13 1.63 10.69
C ALA A 138 20.62 0.20 10.58
N SER A 139 20.60 -0.52 11.70
CA SER A 139 20.07 -1.87 11.77
C SER A 139 19.37 -2.13 13.10
N LEU A 140 18.14 -2.64 13.04
CA LEU A 140 17.30 -2.91 14.20
C LEU A 140 16.97 -4.40 14.28
N PRO A 141 17.46 -5.17 15.28
CA PRO A 141 17.03 -6.54 15.50
C PRO A 141 15.57 -6.60 15.92
N PHE A 142 14.84 -7.64 15.48
CA PHE A 142 13.41 -7.75 15.76
C PHE A 142 13.14 -8.12 17.22
N PHE A 143 13.76 -9.19 17.74
CA PHE A 143 13.52 -9.72 19.10
C PHE A 143 12.03 -9.77 19.47
N ASP A 144 11.21 -10.25 18.55
CA ASP A 144 9.75 -10.16 18.54
C ASP A 144 9.07 -11.46 19.01
N THR A 145 9.82 -12.47 19.46
CA THR A 145 9.29 -13.74 19.95
C THR A 145 8.47 -13.60 21.23
N ASP A 146 8.91 -12.72 22.13
CA ASP A 146 8.23 -12.41 23.39
C ASP A 146 7.84 -10.92 23.47
N GLY A 147 8.00 -10.18 22.37
CA GLY A 147 7.77 -8.75 22.26
C GLY A 147 8.76 -7.87 23.04
N SER A 148 9.77 -8.44 23.71
CA SER A 148 10.69 -7.67 24.57
C SER A 148 11.57 -6.68 23.78
N GLY A 149 11.68 -6.87 22.47
CA GLY A 149 12.37 -5.98 21.53
C GLY A 149 11.69 -4.62 21.33
N LEU A 150 12.33 -3.81 20.49
CA LEU A 150 11.84 -2.50 20.08
C LEU A 150 10.91 -2.59 18.86
N ALA A 151 11.12 -3.58 17.98
CA ALA A 151 10.26 -3.78 16.81
C ALA A 151 8.89 -4.34 17.23
N LEU A 152 7.82 -3.78 16.66
CA LEU A 152 6.46 -4.25 16.87
C LEU A 152 5.98 -5.01 15.64
N ALA A 153 5.23 -6.09 15.87
CA ALA A 153 4.70 -6.98 14.85
C ALA A 153 3.29 -7.44 15.26
N PRO A 154 2.38 -7.69 14.29
CA PRO A 154 0.99 -8.05 14.56
C PRO A 154 0.82 -9.22 15.53
N HIS A 155 1.65 -10.26 15.40
CA HIS A 155 1.57 -11.43 16.28
C HIS A 155 1.90 -11.14 17.75
N ILE A 156 2.60 -10.04 18.06
CA ILE A 156 2.83 -9.62 19.46
C ILE A 156 1.51 -9.19 20.10
N ALA A 157 0.61 -8.55 19.36
CA ALA A 157 -0.70 -8.15 19.86
C ALA A 157 -1.50 -9.39 20.29
N THR A 158 -1.65 -10.36 19.40
CA THR A 158 -2.53 -11.53 19.62
C THR A 158 -1.91 -12.61 20.50
N LYS A 159 -0.58 -12.79 20.47
CA LYS A 159 0.09 -13.90 21.18
C LYS A 159 0.74 -13.49 22.50
N VAL A 160 0.95 -12.19 22.74
CA VAL A 160 1.66 -11.70 23.94
C VAL A 160 0.81 -10.71 24.72
N VAL A 161 0.45 -9.57 24.13
CA VAL A 161 -0.15 -8.46 24.87
C VAL A 161 -1.62 -8.74 25.18
N TYR A 162 -2.41 -9.07 24.16
CA TYR A 162 -3.86 -9.25 24.28
C TYR A 162 -4.29 -10.71 24.25
N LYS A 163 -3.37 -11.65 24.48
CA LYS A 163 -3.64 -13.10 24.41
C LYS A 163 -4.84 -13.54 25.25
N ASP A 164 -5.00 -12.96 26.43
CA ASP A 164 -6.08 -13.30 27.37
C ASP A 164 -7.32 -12.39 27.21
N ALA A 165 -7.24 -11.38 26.34
CA ALA A 165 -8.29 -10.40 26.09
C ALA A 165 -9.01 -10.62 24.75
N LEU A 166 -8.29 -11.12 23.74
CA LEU A 166 -8.83 -11.40 22.41
C LEU A 166 -9.16 -12.89 22.25
N PRO A 167 -10.20 -13.22 21.46
CA PRO A 167 -10.47 -14.60 21.10
C PRO A 167 -9.35 -15.17 20.22
N GLU A 168 -9.18 -16.49 20.27
CA GLU A 168 -8.20 -17.19 19.44
C GLU A 168 -8.50 -16.95 17.95
N GLY A 169 -7.48 -16.53 17.20
CA GLY A 169 -7.61 -16.24 15.77
C GLY A 169 -8.24 -14.88 15.44
N TYR A 170 -8.35 -13.95 16.41
CA TYR A 170 -8.75 -12.58 16.10
C TYR A 170 -7.74 -11.92 15.15
N ASP A 171 -8.25 -11.41 14.03
CA ASP A 171 -7.49 -10.66 13.02
C ASP A 171 -8.09 -9.24 12.80
N GLY A 172 -9.35 -9.03 13.21
CA GLY A 172 -10.07 -7.79 12.98
C GLY A 172 -10.43 -7.55 11.52
N TRP A 173 -11.11 -6.45 11.24
CA TRP A 173 -11.42 -5.97 9.88
C TRP A 173 -10.22 -5.21 9.27
N THR A 174 -9.41 -4.57 10.09
CA THR A 174 -8.21 -3.81 9.70
C THR A 174 -6.94 -4.67 9.67
N GLY A 175 -7.03 -5.96 10.00
CA GLY A 175 -5.95 -6.95 9.91
C GLY A 175 -4.71 -6.57 10.73
N ASP A 176 -3.54 -6.86 10.17
CA ASP A 176 -2.22 -6.54 10.74
C ASP A 176 -2.06 -5.07 11.16
N VAL A 177 -2.69 -4.12 10.46
CA VAL A 177 -2.63 -2.69 10.78
C VAL A 177 -3.36 -2.41 12.10
N GLY A 178 -4.55 -3.00 12.29
CA GLY A 178 -5.30 -2.89 13.55
C GLY A 178 -4.57 -3.49 14.73
N LEU A 179 -3.97 -4.66 14.54
CA LEU A 179 -3.18 -5.32 15.58
C LEU A 179 -1.97 -4.48 16.00
N LEU A 180 -1.28 -3.85 15.05
CA LEU A 180 -0.21 -2.90 15.37
C LEU A 180 -0.75 -1.62 16.05
N ALA A 181 -1.93 -1.12 15.64
CA ALA A 181 -2.56 0.04 16.26
C ALA A 181 -2.88 -0.22 17.75
N MET A 182 -3.37 -1.42 18.08
CA MET A 182 -3.58 -1.84 19.46
C MET A 182 -2.28 -1.83 20.28
N LEU A 183 -1.16 -2.26 19.70
CA LEU A 183 0.15 -2.18 20.37
C LEU A 183 0.55 -0.72 20.63
N VAL A 184 0.35 0.18 19.66
CA VAL A 184 0.64 1.61 19.83
C VAL A 184 -0.21 2.21 20.96
N LEU A 185 -1.51 1.91 21.01
CA LEU A 185 -2.40 2.34 22.10
C LEU A 185 -1.94 1.80 23.46
N ASN A 186 -1.51 0.54 23.52
CA ASN A 186 -0.97 -0.05 24.74
C ASN A 186 0.29 0.68 25.22
N GLU A 187 1.23 0.98 24.32
CA GLU A 187 2.42 1.74 24.69
C GLU A 187 2.08 3.17 25.14
N MET A 188 1.12 3.83 24.51
CA MET A 188 0.62 5.14 24.97
C MET A 188 0.01 5.07 26.38
N ALA A 189 -0.82 4.05 26.64
CA ALA A 189 -1.42 3.85 27.96
C ALA A 189 -0.38 3.63 29.05
N ARG A 190 0.64 2.79 28.80
CA ARG A 190 1.72 2.53 29.76
C ARG A 190 2.54 3.77 30.13
N LEU A 191 2.51 4.81 29.30
CA LEU A 191 3.22 6.07 29.49
C LEU A 191 2.36 7.19 30.09
N ASN A 192 1.12 6.88 30.43
CA ASN A 192 0.20 7.87 30.97
C ASN A 192 0.73 8.48 32.29
N VAL A 193 0.91 9.80 32.32
CA VAL A 193 1.44 10.50 33.51
C VAL A 193 0.38 10.78 34.59
N ASP A 194 -0.90 10.60 34.25
CA ASP A 194 -2.03 10.92 35.13
C ASP A 194 -2.40 9.81 36.13
N GLY A 195 -1.64 8.70 36.15
CA GLY A 195 -1.88 7.59 37.07
C GLY A 195 -1.30 7.84 38.46
N GLY A 196 -2.05 7.48 39.50
CA GLY A 196 -1.45 7.00 40.75
C GLY A 196 -0.56 5.77 40.50
N SER A 197 -0.26 4.97 41.52
CA SER A 197 0.57 3.75 41.37
C SER A 197 0.01 2.66 40.43
N ASP A 198 -1.13 2.90 39.78
CA ASP A 198 -1.85 1.92 38.97
C ASP A 198 -1.48 2.11 37.49
N ASN A 199 -0.68 1.19 36.98
CA ASN A 199 -0.27 1.16 35.57
C ASN A 199 -1.51 1.05 34.66
N LYS A 200 -1.57 1.90 33.63
CA LYS A 200 -2.56 1.80 32.54
C LYS A 200 -2.01 0.94 31.41
N GLY A 201 -2.89 0.34 30.63
CA GLY A 201 -2.54 -0.64 29.61
C GLY A 201 -2.13 -1.99 30.22
N ILE A 202 -1.89 -2.97 29.35
CA ILE A 202 -1.38 -4.28 29.72
C ILE A 202 0.13 -4.15 29.89
N ASP A 203 0.66 -4.57 31.05
CA ASP A 203 2.10 -4.51 31.35
C ASP A 203 2.92 -5.64 30.68
N LEU A 204 2.61 -5.89 29.42
CA LEU A 204 3.33 -6.78 28.54
C LEU A 204 3.57 -6.08 27.20
N PRO A 205 4.68 -6.41 26.52
CA PRO A 205 5.76 -7.27 27.00
C PRO A 205 6.61 -6.54 28.07
N THR A 206 7.22 -7.31 28.96
CA THR A 206 8.18 -6.77 29.94
C THR A 206 9.50 -6.49 29.23
N ARG A 207 9.91 -5.22 29.21
CA ARG A 207 11.12 -4.77 28.52
C ARG A 207 12.22 -4.40 29.49
N LYS A 208 13.47 -4.51 29.04
CA LYS A 208 14.61 -3.92 29.76
C LYS A 208 14.45 -2.41 29.81
N GLU A 209 14.97 -1.80 30.87
CA GLU A 209 14.93 -0.34 31.08
C GLU A 209 15.34 0.46 29.84
N GLY A 210 16.43 0.07 29.17
CA GLY A 210 16.89 0.77 27.97
C GLY A 210 15.91 0.70 26.78
N ILE A 211 15.24 -0.44 26.57
CA ILE A 211 14.23 -0.56 25.50
C ILE A 211 12.97 0.22 25.89
N GLN A 212 12.55 0.18 27.16
CA GLN A 212 11.42 0.95 27.63
C GLN A 212 11.67 2.47 27.53
N SER A 213 12.89 2.93 27.82
CA SER A 213 13.29 4.32 27.66
C SER A 213 13.21 4.77 26.19
N LEU A 214 13.74 3.97 25.26
CA LEU A 214 13.62 4.23 23.83
C LEU A 214 12.16 4.23 23.35
N MET A 215 11.35 3.26 23.79
CA MET A 215 9.93 3.20 23.43
C MET A 215 9.18 4.44 23.94
N SER A 216 9.47 4.88 25.17
CA SER A 216 8.86 6.07 25.76
C SER A 216 9.16 7.34 24.96
N ALA A 217 10.44 7.51 24.58
CA ALA A 217 10.88 8.63 23.76
C ALA A 217 10.27 8.60 22.35
N TRP A 218 10.17 7.40 21.74
CA TRP A 218 9.52 7.23 20.44
C TRP A 218 8.02 7.55 20.50
N VAL A 219 7.26 7.02 21.47
CA VAL A 219 5.82 7.33 21.60
C VAL A 219 5.58 8.83 21.80
N ALA A 220 6.38 9.49 22.62
CA ALA A 220 6.30 10.94 22.81
C ALA A 220 6.51 11.70 21.49
N SER A 221 7.42 11.22 20.64
CA SER A 221 7.75 11.81 19.34
C SER A 221 6.77 11.53 18.20
N LEU A 222 5.80 10.63 18.40
CA LEU A 222 4.74 10.41 17.42
C LEU A 222 3.94 11.70 17.19
N PRO A 223 3.52 11.98 15.95
CA PRO A 223 2.66 13.11 15.65
C PRO A 223 1.42 13.13 16.54
N SER A 224 1.05 14.30 17.05
CA SER A 224 -0.17 14.46 17.85
C SER A 224 -1.42 14.25 16.98
N PRO A 225 -2.59 13.96 17.57
CA PRO A 225 -3.85 13.87 16.83
C PRO A 225 -4.12 15.11 15.98
N VAL A 226 -3.89 16.30 16.53
CA VAL A 226 -4.05 17.59 15.84
C VAL A 226 -3.10 17.72 14.65
N GLU A 227 -1.85 17.24 14.78
CA GLU A 227 -0.93 17.20 13.65
C GLU A 227 -1.45 16.23 12.57
N MET A 228 -1.97 15.06 12.97
CA MET A 228 -2.48 14.05 12.04
C MET A 228 -3.74 14.50 11.28
N GLU A 229 -4.63 15.31 11.87
CA GLU A 229 -5.78 15.93 11.19
C GLU A 229 -5.38 16.77 9.97
N GLY A 230 -4.18 17.36 10.01
CA GLY A 230 -3.61 18.11 8.90
C GLY A 230 -2.89 17.24 7.86
N MET A 231 -2.44 16.05 8.23
CA MET A 231 -1.52 15.22 7.43
C MET A 231 -2.19 14.01 6.79
N HIS A 232 -3.06 13.29 7.50
CA HIS A 232 -3.49 11.96 7.08
C HIS A 232 -4.99 11.90 6.73
N PRO A 233 -5.40 11.35 5.56
CA PRO A 233 -6.81 11.34 5.12
C PRO A 233 -7.78 10.71 6.11
N LEU A 234 -7.34 9.65 6.80
CA LEU A 234 -8.14 9.05 7.88
C LEU A 234 -8.48 10.03 8.99
N MET A 235 -7.70 11.07 9.25
CA MET A 235 -7.96 12.06 10.31
C MET A 235 -8.56 13.37 9.77
N TRP A 236 -8.82 13.47 8.47
CA TRP A 236 -9.51 14.63 7.89
C TRP A 236 -10.96 14.73 8.38
N ASN A 237 -11.60 15.88 8.15
CA ASN A 237 -13.03 15.99 8.41
C ASN A 237 -13.86 15.27 7.33
N GLU A 238 -15.17 15.14 7.56
CA GLU A 238 -16.08 14.40 6.70
C GLU A 238 -16.15 14.97 5.27
N GLU A 239 -16.20 16.30 5.12
CA GLU A 239 -16.23 16.96 3.80
C GLU A 239 -14.96 16.67 2.98
N GLU A 240 -13.80 16.67 3.65
CA GLU A 240 -12.52 16.35 3.04
C GLU A 240 -12.38 14.84 2.72
N GLN A 241 -13.00 13.97 3.52
CA GLN A 241 -13.06 12.54 3.24
C GLN A 241 -13.96 12.21 2.06
N GLU A 242 -15.10 12.89 1.94
CA GLU A 242 -15.98 12.81 0.76
C GLU A 242 -15.24 13.27 -0.50
N MET A 243 -14.41 14.30 -0.37
CA MET A 243 -13.55 14.74 -1.46
C MET A 243 -12.55 13.65 -1.87
N MET A 244 -11.90 12.98 -0.92
CA MET A 244 -10.99 11.86 -1.24
C MET A 244 -11.75 10.69 -1.87
N GLN A 245 -12.90 10.32 -1.31
CA GLN A 245 -13.78 9.25 -1.80
C GLN A 245 -14.19 9.41 -3.27
N SER A 246 -14.45 10.65 -3.68
CA SER A 246 -14.83 10.99 -5.06
C SER A 246 -13.63 11.20 -6.00
N SER A 247 -12.42 11.34 -5.46
CA SER A 247 -11.21 11.65 -6.25
C SER A 247 -10.41 10.44 -6.69
N SER A 248 -10.68 9.26 -6.13
CA SER A 248 -9.91 8.05 -6.37
C SER A 248 -10.82 6.85 -6.64
N THR A 249 -10.34 5.90 -7.43
CA THR A 249 -10.85 4.53 -7.57
C THR A 249 -10.70 3.75 -6.27
N LYS A 250 -9.68 4.06 -5.47
CA LYS A 250 -9.46 3.49 -4.14
C LYS A 250 -10.27 4.24 -3.08
N LYS A 251 -11.39 3.63 -2.69
CA LYS A 251 -12.42 4.27 -1.86
C LYS A 251 -12.03 4.28 -0.37
N ILE A 252 -11.88 5.48 0.22
CA ILE A 252 -11.53 5.67 1.62
C ILE A 252 -12.62 5.19 2.60
N TYR A 253 -13.90 5.24 2.21
CA TYR A 253 -15.01 4.86 3.11
C TYR A 253 -14.96 3.41 3.55
N ARG A 254 -14.52 2.50 2.67
CA ARG A 254 -14.34 1.10 3.06
C ARG A 254 -13.36 0.96 4.23
N LEU A 255 -12.23 1.67 4.17
CA LEU A 255 -11.23 1.66 5.23
C LEU A 255 -11.75 2.31 6.51
N LEU A 256 -12.57 3.35 6.41
CA LEU A 256 -13.21 3.98 7.58
C LEU A 256 -14.24 3.06 8.24
N ASP A 257 -15.06 2.38 7.44
CA ASP A 257 -16.02 1.39 7.91
C ASP A 257 -15.31 0.24 8.64
N ASP A 258 -14.22 -0.30 8.07
CA ASP A 258 -13.41 -1.36 8.71
C ASP A 258 -12.84 -0.91 10.07
N ILE A 259 -12.38 0.35 10.18
CA ILE A 259 -11.86 0.95 11.42
C ILE A 259 -12.98 1.10 12.46
N ASP A 260 -14.14 1.57 12.04
CA ASP A 260 -15.30 1.80 12.90
C ASP A 260 -15.88 0.49 13.42
N ASP A 261 -15.97 -0.54 12.58
CA ASP A 261 -16.42 -1.88 12.95
C ASP A 261 -15.44 -2.54 13.93
N ASP A 262 -14.13 -2.49 13.67
CA ASP A 262 -13.11 -3.01 14.59
C ASP A 262 -13.15 -2.32 15.94
N SER A 263 -13.13 -0.99 15.96
CA SER A 263 -13.10 -0.23 17.22
C SER A 263 -14.39 -0.40 18.02
N SER A 264 -15.55 -0.48 17.36
CA SER A 264 -16.82 -0.76 18.01
C SER A 264 -16.82 -2.15 18.66
N TRP A 265 -16.32 -3.16 17.94
CA TRP A 265 -16.20 -4.52 18.45
C TRP A 265 -15.23 -4.59 19.64
N LEU A 266 -14.05 -3.97 19.51
CA LEU A 266 -13.03 -3.93 20.56
C LEU A 266 -13.53 -3.19 21.79
N ASP A 267 -14.28 -2.11 21.62
CA ASP A 267 -14.87 -1.38 22.74
C ASP A 267 -15.90 -2.23 23.47
N GLU A 268 -16.83 -2.86 22.76
CA GLU A 268 -17.89 -3.71 23.33
C GLU A 268 -17.32 -4.95 24.03
N LYS A 269 -16.30 -5.58 23.45
CA LYS A 269 -15.79 -6.89 23.90
C LYS A 269 -14.55 -6.82 24.78
N VAL A 270 -13.80 -5.73 24.77
CA VAL A 270 -12.51 -5.63 25.46
C VAL A 270 -12.41 -4.35 26.29
N TRP A 271 -12.43 -3.17 25.67
CA TRP A 271 -12.00 -1.94 26.33
C TRP A 271 -13.00 -1.43 27.38
N SER A 272 -14.30 -1.40 27.05
CA SER A 272 -15.33 -0.90 27.96
C SER A 272 -15.53 -1.80 29.19
N LEU A 273 -15.10 -3.06 29.12
CA LEU A 273 -15.14 -4.01 30.22
C LEU A 273 -14.15 -3.66 31.34
N ASP A 274 -13.07 -2.96 31.03
CA ASP A 274 -12.07 -2.51 31.99
C ASP A 274 -11.40 -1.18 31.58
N ARG A 275 -12.11 -0.07 31.79
CA ARG A 275 -11.57 1.29 31.59
C ARG A 275 -10.44 1.65 32.55
N SER A 276 -10.22 0.86 33.60
CA SER A 276 -9.07 1.08 34.48
C SER A 276 -7.77 0.70 33.78
N THR A 277 -7.77 -0.40 33.02
CA THR A 277 -6.68 -0.84 32.15
C THR A 277 -6.71 -0.12 30.80
N PHE A 278 -7.90 0.08 30.21
CA PHE A 278 -8.10 0.64 28.88
C PHE A 278 -8.75 2.03 28.91
N PRO A 279 -8.03 3.09 29.32
CA PRO A 279 -8.59 4.43 29.38
C PRO A 279 -8.86 4.99 27.97
N GLU A 280 -9.91 5.81 27.84
CA GLU A 280 -10.31 6.44 26.57
C GLU A 280 -9.36 7.56 26.14
N SER A 281 -8.66 8.19 27.09
CA SER A 281 -7.59 9.17 26.83
C SER A 281 -6.41 8.97 27.77
N VAL A 282 -5.24 9.43 27.35
CA VAL A 282 -3.99 9.38 28.12
C VAL A 282 -3.28 10.72 28.04
N LYS A 283 -2.45 11.01 29.04
CA LYS A 283 -1.57 12.18 29.08
C LYS A 283 -0.13 11.76 28.90
N ILE A 284 0.52 12.30 27.88
CA ILE A 284 1.91 12.00 27.52
C ILE A 284 2.77 13.22 27.83
N GLN A 285 3.88 13.00 28.54
CA GLN A 285 4.88 14.05 28.78
C GLN A 285 5.66 14.33 27.50
N VAL A 286 5.65 15.58 27.05
CA VAL A 286 6.42 16.08 25.90
C VAL A 286 7.25 17.28 26.35
N GLY A 287 8.49 17.02 26.76
CA GLY A 287 9.34 18.05 27.34
C GLY A 287 8.77 18.56 28.67
N ASP A 288 8.50 19.86 28.74
CA ASP A 288 7.86 20.50 29.90
C ASP A 288 6.31 20.52 29.80
N GLU A 289 5.76 20.08 28.67
CA GLU A 289 4.32 20.11 28.38
C GLU A 289 3.71 18.71 28.53
N VAL A 290 2.40 18.67 28.77
CA VAL A 290 1.62 17.43 28.84
C VAL A 290 0.55 17.48 27.76
N GLU A 291 0.59 16.51 26.86
CA GLU A 291 -0.35 16.38 25.76
C GLU A 291 -1.38 15.30 26.09
N GLU A 292 -2.67 15.64 26.00
CA GLU A 292 -3.73 14.64 26.03
C GLU A 292 -3.89 14.01 24.64
N ARG A 293 -4.00 12.68 24.59
CA ARG A 293 -4.20 11.91 23.37
C ARG A 293 -5.38 10.95 23.54
N PRO A 294 -6.23 10.76 22.53
CA PRO A 294 -7.23 9.72 22.53
C PRO A 294 -6.52 8.36 22.52
N CYS A 295 -7.11 7.37 23.18
CA CYS A 295 -6.49 6.06 23.42
C CYS A 295 -7.47 4.92 23.09
N PHE A 296 -7.94 4.14 24.07
CA PHE A 296 -8.85 3.02 23.81
C PHE A 296 -10.29 3.48 23.58
N SER A 297 -10.50 4.18 22.46
CA SER A 297 -11.76 4.70 21.95
C SER A 297 -11.77 4.62 20.41
N GLN A 298 -12.91 4.86 19.76
CA GLN A 298 -12.99 4.91 18.29
C GLN A 298 -12.03 5.94 17.70
N GLU A 299 -12.00 7.16 18.25
CA GLU A 299 -11.08 8.22 17.84
C GLU A 299 -9.61 7.82 18.03
N GLY A 300 -9.28 7.21 19.17
CA GLY A 300 -7.92 6.80 19.46
C GLY A 300 -7.45 5.64 18.60
N PHE A 301 -8.32 4.68 18.29
CA PHE A 301 -8.03 3.59 17.37
C PHE A 301 -7.79 4.10 15.94
N ARG A 302 -8.65 5.01 15.45
CA ARG A 302 -8.47 5.67 14.15
C ARG A 302 -7.16 6.47 14.08
N TYR A 303 -6.83 7.20 15.14
CA TYR A 303 -5.53 7.88 15.28
C TYR A 303 -4.36 6.88 15.23
N ALA A 304 -4.42 5.80 15.99
CA ALA A 304 -3.37 4.78 16.00
C ALA A 304 -3.23 4.07 14.63
N VAL A 305 -4.32 3.75 13.94
CA VAL A 305 -4.30 3.21 12.58
C VAL A 305 -3.62 4.18 11.62
N SER A 306 -3.92 5.48 11.69
CA SER A 306 -3.26 6.49 10.85
C SER A 306 -1.74 6.59 11.11
N LEU A 307 -1.30 6.42 12.36
CA LEU A 307 0.12 6.33 12.70
C LEU A 307 0.77 5.07 12.14
N VAL A 308 0.09 3.91 12.25
CA VAL A 308 0.61 2.64 11.77
C VAL A 308 0.75 2.66 10.25
N ARG A 309 -0.27 3.09 9.51
CA ARG A 309 -0.21 3.14 8.03
C ARG A 309 0.91 4.04 7.53
N SER A 310 1.11 5.18 8.19
CA SER A 310 2.14 6.14 7.79
C SER A 310 3.57 5.74 8.13
N ARG A 311 3.78 4.79 9.04
CA ARG A 311 5.09 4.48 9.64
C ARG A 311 5.51 3.01 9.60
N SER A 312 4.62 2.11 9.22
CA SER A 312 4.93 0.68 9.16
C SER A 312 5.61 0.30 7.85
N PHE A 313 6.41 -0.76 7.91
CA PHE A 313 7.17 -1.28 6.78
C PHE A 313 6.90 -2.77 6.62
N PHE A 314 6.77 -3.23 5.39
CA PHE A 314 6.71 -4.65 5.09
C PHE A 314 8.14 -5.20 4.94
N VAL A 315 8.61 -5.94 5.94
CA VAL A 315 9.99 -6.45 5.99
C VAL A 315 10.01 -7.91 6.45
N ASP A 316 10.83 -8.74 5.79
CA ASP A 316 10.91 -10.18 6.05
C ASP A 316 9.54 -10.90 5.94
N GLY A 317 8.68 -10.45 5.01
CA GLY A 317 7.36 -11.04 4.76
C GLY A 317 6.28 -10.68 5.78
N SER A 318 6.49 -9.65 6.62
CA SER A 318 5.53 -9.23 7.64
C SER A 318 5.49 -7.71 7.75
N LEU A 319 4.31 -7.16 8.03
CA LEU A 319 4.16 -5.74 8.40
C LEU A 319 4.77 -5.51 9.80
N ARG A 320 5.51 -4.41 9.97
CA ARG A 320 6.16 -4.06 11.24
C ARG A 320 6.19 -2.56 11.48
N LEU A 321 6.07 -2.16 12.73
CA LEU A 321 6.54 -0.84 13.18
C LEU A 321 7.97 -0.98 13.69
N LEU A 322 8.84 -0.10 13.21
CA LEU A 322 10.27 -0.12 13.49
C LEU A 322 10.67 1.22 14.12
N PRO A 323 10.42 1.42 15.43
CA PRO A 323 10.75 2.67 16.11
C PRO A 323 12.17 3.11 15.79
N TYR A 324 12.32 4.42 15.55
CA TYR A 324 13.53 5.11 15.13
C TYR A 324 13.94 4.94 13.67
N LEU A 325 13.63 3.82 13.02
CA LEU A 325 13.81 3.69 11.57
C LEU A 325 12.68 4.42 10.82
N ASP A 326 11.51 4.53 11.43
CA ASP A 326 10.32 5.24 10.94
C ASP A 326 10.42 6.78 10.97
N PHE A 327 11.57 7.35 11.37
CA PHE A 327 11.88 8.76 11.14
C PHE A 327 12.48 9.03 9.76
N ALA A 328 12.89 8.01 9.01
CA ALA A 328 13.41 8.22 7.67
C ALA A 328 12.27 8.64 6.73
N ASN A 329 12.44 9.79 6.08
CA ASN A 329 11.46 10.33 5.13
C ASN A 329 11.60 9.66 3.75
N HIS A 330 10.58 9.82 2.91
CA HIS A 330 10.55 9.18 1.59
C HIS A 330 11.36 9.94 0.55
N ASP A 331 12.03 9.26 -0.38
CA ASP A 331 12.63 9.84 -1.59
C ASP A 331 12.36 8.93 -2.79
N ASP A 332 12.10 9.52 -3.95
CA ASP A 332 11.70 8.83 -5.18
C ASP A 332 12.92 8.19 -5.88
N PHE A 333 14.10 8.82 -5.75
CA PHE A 333 15.29 8.48 -6.53
C PHE A 333 16.49 8.16 -5.66
N ASP A 334 17.30 7.20 -6.12
CA ASP A 334 18.55 6.78 -5.45
C ASP A 334 18.34 6.50 -3.94
N SER A 335 17.20 5.87 -3.64
CA SER A 335 16.77 5.49 -2.30
C SER A 335 16.46 3.98 -2.28
N LEU A 336 16.61 3.36 -1.12
CA LEU A 336 16.35 1.92 -0.95
C LEU A 336 15.24 1.75 0.07
N GLU A 337 14.41 0.73 -0.13
CA GLU A 337 13.45 0.29 0.88
C GLU A 337 14.18 -0.30 2.09
N LEU A 338 13.51 -0.33 3.24
CA LEU A 338 13.99 -1.13 4.37
C LEU A 338 13.90 -2.61 4.00
N VAL A 339 14.96 -3.37 4.29
CA VAL A 339 15.00 -4.79 3.97
C VAL A 339 15.19 -5.64 5.23
N GLY A 340 14.52 -6.79 5.25
CA GLY A 340 14.78 -7.83 6.24
C GLY A 340 16.13 -8.50 5.99
N GLY A 341 16.87 -8.82 7.05
CA GLY A 341 18.17 -9.47 6.91
C GLY A 341 18.77 -9.99 8.20
N GLY A 342 19.88 -10.71 8.06
CA GLY A 342 20.69 -11.17 9.20
C GLY A 342 21.56 -10.05 9.77
N ILE A 343 21.47 -9.83 11.08
CA ILE A 343 22.23 -8.85 11.84
C ILE A 343 23.32 -9.59 12.65
N GLY A 344 24.60 -9.49 12.26
CA GLY A 344 25.73 -10.14 12.97
C GLY A 344 26.99 -10.25 12.11
N THR A 345 28.17 -10.53 12.68
CA THR A 345 29.46 -10.46 11.96
C THR A 345 30.08 -11.81 11.57
N LEU A 346 29.48 -12.97 11.85
CA LEU A 346 30.06 -14.22 11.35
C LEU A 346 29.06 -15.36 11.05
N TRP A 347 27.84 -15.38 11.61
CA TRP A 347 26.82 -16.41 11.34
C TRP A 347 25.37 -15.91 11.56
N GLY A 348 25.10 -14.60 11.39
CA GLY A 348 23.76 -13.99 11.53
C GLY A 348 23.04 -14.35 12.84
N SER A 349 23.42 -13.78 13.98
CA SER A 349 22.85 -14.21 15.28
C SER A 349 21.43 -13.70 15.55
N ALA A 350 20.92 -12.73 14.78
CA ALA A 350 19.54 -12.25 14.90
C ALA A 350 18.99 -11.81 13.53
N LYS A 351 17.68 -11.99 13.32
CA LYS A 351 16.95 -11.34 12.22
C LYS A 351 16.60 -9.90 12.60
N GLY A 352 16.57 -9.01 11.62
CA GLY A 352 16.11 -7.64 11.82
C GLY A 352 15.97 -6.85 10.53
N ALA A 353 15.70 -5.56 10.68
CA ALA A 353 15.62 -4.62 9.58
C ALA A 353 16.98 -3.95 9.34
N LEU A 354 17.30 -3.72 8.07
CA LEU A 354 18.48 -3.00 7.61
C LEU A 354 18.03 -1.76 6.84
N MET A 355 18.52 -0.60 7.27
CA MET A 355 18.41 0.65 6.53
C MET A 355 19.73 0.91 5.82
N LYS A 356 19.67 1.06 4.51
CA LYS A 356 20.85 1.30 3.68
C LYS A 356 20.67 2.56 2.87
N SER A 357 21.79 3.22 2.54
CA SER A 357 21.73 4.38 1.66
C SER A 357 21.65 3.95 0.20
N GLY A 358 20.78 4.57 -0.60
CA GLY A 358 20.84 4.45 -2.05
C GLY A 358 21.85 5.39 -2.72
N LYS A 359 22.43 6.34 -1.95
CA LYS A 359 23.42 7.33 -2.42
C LYS A 359 24.52 7.61 -1.40
N ALA A 360 25.62 8.22 -1.83
CA ALA A 360 26.61 8.77 -0.90
C ALA A 360 25.99 9.88 -0.01
N LEU A 361 26.35 9.91 1.27
CA LEU A 361 25.88 10.91 2.25
C LEU A 361 27.07 11.57 2.94
N GLU A 362 26.97 12.87 3.18
CA GLU A 362 27.86 13.62 4.07
C GLU A 362 27.26 13.73 5.48
N VAL A 363 28.10 14.10 6.45
CA VAL A 363 27.63 14.37 7.81
C VAL A 363 26.69 15.58 7.78
N GLY A 364 25.48 15.42 8.27
CA GLY A 364 24.45 16.46 8.26
C GLY A 364 23.40 16.31 7.17
N ASP A 365 23.59 15.39 6.20
CA ASP A 365 22.58 15.11 5.18
C ASP A 365 21.36 14.40 5.77
N GLU A 366 20.18 14.68 5.22
CA GLU A 366 18.96 13.94 5.54
C GLU A 366 19.04 12.53 4.92
N ILE A 367 18.79 11.52 5.76
CA ILE A 367 18.67 10.14 5.32
C ILE A 367 17.23 9.91 4.88
N ARG A 368 17.05 9.55 3.62
CA ARG A 368 15.75 9.22 3.02
C ARG A 368 15.75 7.81 2.44
N ILE A 369 14.57 7.20 2.39
CA ILE A 369 14.35 5.82 1.94
C ILE A 369 13.22 5.75 0.92
N SER A 370 13.11 4.65 0.19
CA SER A 370 11.89 4.37 -0.57
C SER A 370 10.82 3.81 0.37
N TYR A 371 9.57 4.25 0.20
CA TYR A 371 8.40 3.69 0.91
C TYR A 371 7.74 2.55 0.10
N GLY A 372 8.34 2.19 -1.03
CA GLY A 372 7.90 1.11 -1.90
C GLY A 372 7.19 1.58 -3.17
N PRO A 373 6.97 0.66 -4.11
CA PRO A 373 6.22 0.92 -5.33
C PRO A 373 4.72 0.99 -4.98
N LYS A 374 4.18 2.21 -4.95
CA LYS A 374 2.79 2.49 -4.59
C LYS A 374 2.17 3.47 -5.57
N GLY A 375 0.86 3.36 -5.78
CA GLY A 375 0.10 4.31 -6.57
C GLY A 375 -0.10 5.66 -5.87
N PRO A 376 -0.62 6.68 -6.58
CA PRO A 376 -0.91 7.99 -5.99
C PRO A 376 -1.90 7.91 -4.82
N ALA A 377 -2.95 7.09 -4.92
CA ALA A 377 -3.93 6.92 -3.86
C ALA A 377 -3.36 6.20 -2.65
N ASP A 378 -2.53 5.16 -2.86
CA ASP A 378 -1.85 4.46 -1.77
C ASP A 378 -0.93 5.38 -0.99
N TYR A 379 -0.12 6.19 -1.69
CA TYR A 379 0.74 7.18 -1.04
C TYR A 379 -0.07 8.17 -0.19
N LEU A 380 -1.20 8.65 -0.70
CA LEU A 380 -2.04 9.56 0.04
C LEU A 380 -2.72 8.89 1.25
N LEU A 381 -3.31 7.71 1.05
CA LEU A 381 -4.06 6.97 2.08
C LEU A 381 -3.15 6.36 3.16
N ASP A 382 -1.91 6.01 2.82
CA ASP A 382 -0.96 5.45 3.76
C ASP A 382 -0.13 6.54 4.45
N HIS A 383 0.34 7.55 3.70
CA HIS A 383 1.38 8.46 4.18
C HIS A 383 0.98 9.93 4.19
N GLY A 384 -0.18 10.29 3.61
CA GLY A 384 -0.68 11.66 3.65
C GLY A 384 -0.07 12.61 2.61
N PHE A 385 0.61 12.09 1.59
CA PHE A 385 1.17 12.90 0.50
C PHE A 385 1.18 12.16 -0.83
N VAL A 386 1.45 12.86 -1.94
CA VAL A 386 1.62 12.24 -3.27
C VAL A 386 3.01 12.61 -3.82
N PRO A 387 3.95 11.66 -3.97
CA PRO A 387 5.31 11.96 -4.42
C PRO A 387 5.37 12.40 -5.90
N PRO A 388 6.40 13.14 -6.32
CA PRO A 388 6.60 13.53 -7.72
C PRO A 388 6.51 12.40 -8.73
N MET A 389 7.01 11.19 -8.42
CA MET A 389 6.91 10.02 -9.31
C MET A 389 5.48 9.51 -9.55
N CYS A 390 4.50 9.94 -8.75
CA CYS A 390 3.09 9.63 -8.92
C CYS A 390 2.32 10.78 -9.59
N GLN A 391 2.97 11.88 -9.97
CA GLN A 391 2.32 13.07 -10.53
C GLN A 391 2.44 13.11 -12.06
N THR A 392 1.38 13.53 -12.74
CA THR A 392 1.37 13.68 -14.21
C THR A 392 2.28 14.80 -14.73
N THR A 393 2.54 15.82 -13.91
CA THR A 393 3.25 17.06 -14.29
C THR A 393 4.77 16.99 -14.12
N SER A 394 5.30 16.01 -13.38
CA SER A 394 6.71 15.95 -12.99
C SER A 394 7.65 15.53 -14.12
N GLY A 395 7.12 15.00 -15.24
CA GLY A 395 7.91 14.42 -16.33
C GLY A 395 8.65 13.12 -15.94
N THR A 396 8.62 12.76 -14.65
CA THR A 396 9.23 11.57 -14.04
C THR A 396 8.19 10.57 -13.53
N GLY A 397 6.90 10.79 -13.84
CA GLY A 397 5.73 10.09 -13.30
C GLY A 397 5.62 8.60 -13.65
N GLY A 398 6.57 7.77 -13.19
CA GLY A 398 6.64 6.33 -13.51
C GLY A 398 5.74 5.42 -12.67
N ALA A 399 5.11 5.93 -11.61
CA ALA A 399 4.29 5.16 -10.66
C ALA A 399 2.83 5.68 -10.60
N ILE A 400 2.24 5.89 -11.77
CA ILE A 400 0.85 6.31 -11.89
C ILE A 400 -0.01 5.06 -12.07
N THR A 401 -0.94 4.81 -11.16
CA THR A 401 -1.84 3.65 -11.22
C THR A 401 -3.26 4.02 -10.82
N ALA A 402 -4.25 3.21 -11.21
CA ALA A 402 -5.65 3.26 -10.76
C ALA A 402 -6.19 1.83 -10.60
N GLU A 403 -7.25 1.64 -9.81
CA GLU A 403 -7.84 0.33 -9.53
C GLU A 403 -9.12 0.09 -10.35
N LEU A 404 -9.26 -1.11 -10.93
CA LEU A 404 -10.50 -1.62 -11.51
C LEU A 404 -10.93 -2.89 -10.79
N SER A 405 -12.22 -3.00 -10.45
CA SER A 405 -12.78 -4.18 -9.79
C SER A 405 -13.72 -4.96 -10.69
N PHE A 406 -13.63 -6.28 -10.63
CA PHE A 406 -14.48 -7.20 -11.38
C PHE A 406 -14.91 -8.36 -10.49
N GLU A 407 -16.15 -8.83 -10.67
CA GLU A 407 -16.74 -9.86 -9.82
C GLU A 407 -17.46 -10.92 -10.66
N ILE A 408 -17.46 -12.16 -10.18
CA ILE A 408 -18.35 -13.21 -10.69
C ILE A 408 -19.76 -12.94 -10.16
N ASP A 409 -20.69 -12.63 -11.06
CA ASP A 409 -22.09 -12.36 -10.71
C ASP A 409 -22.75 -13.55 -9.99
N ASP A 410 -23.44 -13.27 -8.89
CA ASP A 410 -24.12 -14.28 -8.08
C ASP A 410 -25.24 -15.03 -8.82
N SER A 411 -25.77 -14.45 -9.89
CA SER A 411 -26.77 -15.03 -10.76
C SER A 411 -26.20 -15.82 -11.94
N ASP A 412 -24.86 -15.89 -12.07
CA ASP A 412 -24.22 -16.65 -13.13
C ASP A 412 -24.57 -18.15 -13.01
N ARG A 413 -25.11 -18.71 -14.09
CA ARG A 413 -25.46 -20.13 -14.18
C ARG A 413 -24.28 -21.06 -13.91
N PHE A 414 -23.06 -20.63 -14.23
CA PHE A 414 -21.82 -21.38 -14.12
C PHE A 414 -20.97 -20.93 -12.92
N ARG A 415 -21.57 -20.19 -11.98
CA ARG A 415 -20.85 -19.60 -10.84
C ARG A 415 -20.06 -20.62 -10.04
N ASP A 416 -20.68 -21.75 -9.68
CA ASP A 416 -20.04 -22.78 -8.86
C ASP A 416 -18.80 -23.36 -9.56
N ASP A 417 -18.90 -23.66 -10.87
CA ASP A 417 -17.76 -24.16 -11.64
C ASP A 417 -16.62 -23.13 -11.73
N LYS A 418 -16.96 -21.84 -11.87
CA LYS A 418 -15.96 -20.75 -11.93
C LYS A 418 -15.27 -20.52 -10.59
N LEU A 419 -16.01 -20.53 -9.48
CA LEU A 419 -15.42 -20.46 -8.14
C LEU A 419 -14.44 -21.62 -7.92
N ASP A 420 -14.84 -22.80 -8.36
CA ASP A 420 -14.05 -24.00 -8.18
C ASP A 420 -12.73 -23.94 -8.98
N VAL A 421 -12.73 -23.27 -10.13
CA VAL A 421 -11.49 -22.94 -10.87
C VAL A 421 -10.61 -21.97 -10.09
N LEU A 422 -11.19 -20.90 -9.54
CA LEU A 422 -10.45 -19.91 -8.74
C LEU A 422 -9.85 -20.54 -7.47
N GLU A 423 -10.57 -21.50 -6.87
CA GLU A 423 -10.09 -22.28 -5.73
C GLU A 423 -8.98 -23.26 -6.17
N TYR A 424 -9.18 -24.00 -7.27
CA TYR A 424 -8.30 -25.10 -7.68
C TYR A 424 -6.90 -24.65 -8.10
N GLU A 425 -6.81 -23.62 -8.95
CA GLU A 425 -5.55 -23.15 -9.55
C GLU A 425 -4.65 -22.41 -8.56
N THR A 426 -5.16 -22.21 -7.35
CA THR A 426 -4.51 -21.45 -6.31
C THR A 426 -4.29 -22.24 -5.02
N TYR A 427 -4.64 -23.54 -4.98
CA TYR A 427 -4.41 -24.43 -3.82
C TYR A 427 -2.95 -24.46 -3.35
N ASP A 428 -2.00 -24.19 -4.25
CA ASP A 428 -0.58 -24.18 -3.93
C ASP A 428 -0.06 -22.79 -3.50
N LEU A 429 -0.83 -21.69 -3.67
CA LEU A 429 -0.34 -20.32 -3.49
C LEU A 429 -1.26 -19.36 -2.70
N ALA A 430 -2.58 -19.29 -2.95
CA ALA A 430 -3.62 -18.58 -2.17
C ALA A 430 -4.96 -18.49 -2.95
N PRO A 431 -6.09 -19.04 -2.45
CA PRO A 431 -7.42 -18.92 -3.06
C PRO A 431 -7.74 -17.53 -3.63
N MET A 432 -8.19 -17.46 -4.89
CA MET A 432 -8.70 -16.21 -5.45
C MET A 432 -10.19 -16.05 -5.11
N GLU A 433 -10.53 -14.91 -4.51
CA GLU A 433 -11.90 -14.51 -4.22
C GLU A 433 -12.68 -14.18 -5.52
N PRO A 434 -14.02 -14.27 -5.52
CA PRO A 434 -14.84 -13.94 -6.68
C PRO A 434 -14.80 -12.47 -7.08
N LEU A 435 -14.49 -11.56 -6.14
CA LEU A 435 -14.23 -10.15 -6.40
C LEU A 435 -12.72 -9.95 -6.47
N GLN A 436 -12.23 -9.46 -7.61
CA GLN A 436 -10.83 -9.16 -7.84
C GLN A 436 -10.65 -7.68 -8.15
N VAL A 437 -9.54 -7.10 -7.70
CA VAL A 437 -9.14 -5.71 -7.97
C VAL A 437 -7.80 -5.75 -8.69
N PHE A 438 -7.70 -5.04 -9.81
CA PHE A 438 -6.51 -4.99 -10.64
C PHE A 438 -6.02 -3.56 -10.81
N ASP A 439 -4.70 -3.39 -10.73
CA ASP A 439 -4.06 -2.12 -11.03
C ASP A 439 -3.91 -1.93 -12.54
N VAL A 440 -4.30 -0.77 -13.03
CA VAL A 440 -3.97 -0.30 -14.37
C VAL A 440 -2.94 0.82 -14.28
N THR A 441 -2.01 0.85 -15.23
CA THR A 441 -0.85 1.76 -15.14
C THR A 441 -0.96 2.93 -16.13
N GLY A 442 -0.48 4.08 -15.67
CA GLY A 442 -0.23 5.28 -16.43
C GLY A 442 1.26 5.64 -16.42
N GLY A 443 1.57 6.92 -16.61
CA GLY A 443 2.94 7.41 -16.66
C GLY A 443 3.70 7.26 -18.00
N PRO A 444 4.84 7.98 -18.14
CA PRO A 444 5.75 7.78 -19.27
C PRO A 444 6.26 6.35 -19.33
N GLY A 445 6.20 5.73 -20.52
CA GLY A 445 6.67 4.36 -20.74
C GLY A 445 5.61 3.28 -20.53
N SER A 446 4.46 3.59 -19.93
CA SER A 446 3.33 2.66 -19.89
C SER A 446 2.60 2.62 -21.23
N THR A 447 2.27 1.41 -21.68
CA THR A 447 1.46 1.14 -22.88
C THR A 447 -0.04 1.28 -22.61
N GLY A 448 -0.46 1.32 -21.34
CA GLY A 448 -1.87 1.15 -20.95
C GLY A 448 -2.36 -0.29 -21.10
N GLU A 449 -1.47 -1.25 -21.35
CA GLU A 449 -1.86 -2.67 -21.45
C GLU A 449 -2.32 -3.20 -20.07
N PRO A 450 -3.54 -3.77 -19.99
CA PRO A 450 -4.02 -4.55 -18.86
C PRO A 450 -3.04 -5.59 -18.33
N ASP A 451 -3.03 -5.83 -17.02
CA ASP A 451 -2.38 -7.02 -16.46
C ASP A 451 -2.95 -8.29 -17.13
N PRO A 452 -2.09 -9.21 -17.63
CA PRO A 452 -2.54 -10.48 -18.17
C PRO A 452 -3.48 -11.27 -17.24
N ALA A 453 -3.29 -11.19 -15.93
CA ALA A 453 -4.16 -11.81 -14.93
C ALA A 453 -5.57 -11.19 -14.93
N MET A 454 -5.68 -9.88 -15.16
CA MET A 454 -6.97 -9.21 -15.32
C MET A 454 -7.72 -9.77 -16.52
N ILE A 455 -7.06 -9.87 -17.67
CA ILE A 455 -7.69 -10.41 -18.88
C ILE A 455 -8.05 -11.90 -18.74
N GLN A 456 -7.21 -12.70 -18.09
CA GLN A 456 -7.51 -14.11 -17.77
C GLN A 456 -8.76 -14.25 -16.92
N PHE A 457 -8.83 -13.45 -15.85
CA PHE A 457 -10.01 -13.42 -14.98
C PHE A 457 -11.25 -13.00 -15.76
N LEU A 458 -11.16 -11.96 -16.59
CA LEU A 458 -12.28 -11.48 -17.42
C LEU A 458 -12.75 -12.52 -18.45
N ARG A 459 -11.85 -13.32 -19.01
CA ARG A 459 -12.21 -14.44 -19.89
C ARG A 459 -12.97 -15.51 -19.12
N LEU A 460 -12.56 -15.82 -17.89
CA LEU A 460 -13.25 -16.77 -17.00
C LEU A 460 -14.65 -16.27 -16.60
N ILE A 461 -14.78 -15.01 -16.14
CA ILE A 461 -16.09 -14.49 -15.73
C ILE A 461 -17.07 -14.44 -16.91
N ASN A 462 -16.57 -14.18 -18.12
CA ASN A 462 -17.40 -14.16 -19.34
C ASN A 462 -17.51 -15.53 -20.03
N LEU A 463 -16.98 -16.59 -19.43
CA LEU A 463 -17.03 -17.93 -19.99
C LEU A 463 -18.46 -18.48 -19.88
N GLY A 464 -19.04 -18.90 -21.00
CA GLY A 464 -20.41 -19.36 -21.05
C GLY A 464 -20.86 -19.77 -22.45
N GLY A 465 -22.14 -20.11 -22.59
CA GLY A 465 -22.74 -20.44 -23.88
C GLY A 465 -22.01 -21.58 -24.60
N LYS A 466 -21.42 -21.28 -25.77
CA LYS A 466 -20.68 -22.26 -26.58
C LYS A 466 -19.31 -22.63 -26.00
N ASP A 467 -18.77 -21.80 -25.12
CA ASP A 467 -17.44 -21.99 -24.53
C ASP A 467 -17.50 -22.66 -23.14
N ALA A 468 -18.71 -22.86 -22.59
CA ALA A 468 -18.94 -23.48 -21.29
C ALA A 468 -18.40 -24.92 -21.18
N PHE A 469 -18.14 -25.61 -22.30
CA PHE A 469 -17.52 -26.94 -22.27
C PHE A 469 -16.10 -26.92 -21.65
N LEU A 470 -15.45 -25.76 -21.59
CA LEU A 470 -14.14 -25.61 -20.95
C LEU A 470 -14.22 -25.70 -19.42
N LEU A 471 -15.41 -25.53 -18.82
CA LEU A 471 -15.66 -25.72 -17.39
C LEU A 471 -15.85 -27.19 -17.00
N GLU A 472 -15.88 -28.11 -17.97
CA GLU A 472 -16.03 -29.54 -17.70
C GLU A 472 -14.83 -30.07 -16.90
N SER A 473 -15.11 -31.04 -16.02
CA SER A 473 -14.12 -31.62 -15.09
C SER A 473 -12.80 -32.11 -15.73
N ILE A 474 -12.80 -32.44 -17.03
CA ILE A 474 -11.61 -32.88 -17.76
C ILE A 474 -10.57 -31.76 -17.96
N PHE A 475 -11.02 -30.50 -18.02
CA PHE A 475 -10.16 -29.33 -18.27
C PHE A 475 -9.80 -28.57 -17.00
N ARG A 476 -10.25 -29.05 -15.85
CA ARG A 476 -10.18 -28.32 -14.59
C ARG A 476 -8.78 -27.89 -14.14
N LYS A 477 -7.73 -28.59 -14.58
CA LYS A 477 -6.32 -28.26 -14.28
C LYS A 477 -5.62 -27.44 -15.36
N GLU A 478 -6.32 -27.20 -16.46
CA GLU A 478 -5.76 -26.57 -17.67
C GLU A 478 -6.53 -25.30 -18.01
N ILE A 479 -7.73 -25.12 -17.44
CA ILE A 479 -8.66 -24.05 -17.81
C ILE A 479 -8.08 -22.67 -17.56
N TRP A 480 -7.37 -22.44 -16.46
CA TRP A 480 -6.70 -21.16 -16.22
C TRP A 480 -5.61 -20.90 -17.25
N GLY A 481 -4.84 -21.93 -17.58
CA GLY A 481 -3.90 -21.91 -18.70
C GLY A 481 -4.60 -21.56 -20.03
N PHE A 482 -5.81 -22.07 -20.29
CA PHE A 482 -6.58 -21.70 -21.47
C PHE A 482 -7.04 -20.25 -21.47
N MET A 483 -7.30 -19.65 -20.30
CA MET A 483 -7.67 -18.25 -20.20
C MET A 483 -6.50 -17.32 -20.51
N SER A 484 -5.24 -17.79 -20.48
CA SER A 484 -4.06 -16.97 -20.82
C SER A 484 -4.05 -16.51 -22.28
N GLU A 485 -4.78 -17.21 -23.16
CA GLU A 485 -4.95 -16.89 -24.56
C GLU A 485 -6.44 -16.67 -24.91
N PRO A 486 -6.77 -15.98 -26.02
CA PRO A 486 -8.16 -15.74 -26.40
C PRO A 486 -8.97 -17.04 -26.55
N VAL A 487 -10.17 -17.09 -25.97
CA VAL A 487 -11.01 -18.31 -25.97
C VAL A 487 -11.84 -18.37 -27.26
N SER A 488 -12.70 -17.39 -27.46
CA SER A 488 -13.53 -17.20 -28.64
C SER A 488 -13.70 -15.70 -28.90
N GLU A 489 -14.04 -15.29 -30.13
CA GLU A 489 -14.25 -13.88 -30.44
C GLU A 489 -15.37 -13.26 -29.59
N ALA A 490 -16.41 -14.04 -29.28
CA ALA A 490 -17.52 -13.59 -28.43
C ALA A 490 -17.07 -13.37 -26.98
N ASN A 491 -16.31 -14.32 -26.41
CA ASN A 491 -15.78 -14.20 -25.06
C ASN A 491 -14.76 -13.05 -24.95
N GLU A 492 -13.85 -12.93 -25.92
CA GLU A 492 -12.84 -11.87 -25.95
C GLU A 492 -13.49 -10.49 -26.08
N ARG A 493 -14.53 -10.35 -26.91
CA ARG A 493 -15.31 -9.11 -27.01
C ARG A 493 -15.92 -8.72 -25.67
N LEU A 494 -16.50 -9.66 -24.94
CA LEU A 494 -17.08 -9.39 -23.61
C LEU A 494 -16.00 -8.99 -22.60
N ALA A 495 -14.86 -9.68 -22.59
CA ALA A 495 -13.74 -9.35 -21.71
C ALA A 495 -13.21 -7.94 -21.96
N VAL A 496 -12.95 -7.57 -23.22
CA VAL A 496 -12.45 -6.25 -23.59
C VAL A 496 -13.49 -5.15 -23.33
N MET A 497 -14.77 -5.40 -23.62
CA MET A 497 -15.85 -4.45 -23.32
C MET A 497 -16.06 -4.25 -21.82
N ALA A 498 -15.86 -5.27 -20.99
CA ALA A 498 -15.90 -5.12 -19.54
C ALA A 498 -14.84 -4.10 -19.05
N VAL A 499 -13.62 -4.14 -19.60
CA VAL A 499 -12.58 -3.13 -19.27
C VAL A 499 -12.99 -1.74 -19.76
N VAL A 500 -13.50 -1.63 -21.00
CA VAL A 500 -13.97 -0.36 -21.56
C VAL A 500 -15.06 0.27 -20.68
N GLU A 501 -16.08 -0.51 -20.34
CA GLU A 501 -17.19 -0.06 -19.49
C GLU A 501 -16.71 0.33 -18.09
N ALA A 502 -15.81 -0.46 -17.49
CA ALA A 502 -15.24 -0.16 -16.18
C ALA A 502 -14.41 1.13 -16.20
N CYS A 503 -13.56 1.34 -17.20
CA CYS A 503 -12.80 2.59 -17.38
C CYS A 503 -13.72 3.79 -17.61
N GLU A 504 -14.71 3.68 -18.50
CA GLU A 504 -15.64 4.78 -18.78
C GLU A 504 -16.49 5.14 -17.55
N LYS A 505 -16.95 4.13 -16.81
CA LYS A 505 -17.65 4.32 -15.53
C LYS A 505 -16.76 5.03 -14.51
N ALA A 506 -15.55 4.52 -14.28
CA ALA A 506 -14.61 5.13 -13.32
C ALA A 506 -14.27 6.58 -13.69
N LEU A 507 -14.03 6.86 -14.98
CA LEU A 507 -13.79 8.22 -15.48
C LEU A 507 -14.99 9.14 -15.26
N SER A 508 -16.22 8.65 -15.47
CA SER A 508 -17.45 9.43 -15.25
C SER A 508 -17.72 9.72 -13.77
N GLU A 509 -17.32 8.82 -12.87
CA GLU A 509 -17.44 9.01 -11.42
C GLU A 509 -16.41 10.01 -10.88
N MET A 510 -15.29 10.22 -11.58
CA MET A 510 -14.24 11.17 -11.21
C MET A 510 -14.56 12.64 -11.59
N GLU A 511 -15.80 12.98 -11.91
CA GLU A 511 -16.18 14.35 -12.29
C GLU A 511 -16.17 15.31 -11.09
N GLY A 512 -15.22 16.25 -11.11
CA GLY A 512 -15.13 17.41 -10.22
C GLY A 512 -14.46 18.58 -10.95
N PRO A 513 -14.51 19.83 -10.44
CA PRO A 513 -14.01 21.00 -11.17
C PRO A 513 -12.51 20.89 -11.45
N VAL A 514 -12.18 20.47 -12.67
CA VAL A 514 -10.86 20.63 -13.27
C VAL A 514 -10.74 22.09 -13.68
N GLY A 515 -10.02 22.92 -12.91
CA GLY A 515 -9.68 24.28 -13.33
C GLY A 515 -10.08 25.43 -12.41
N GLY A 516 -9.99 25.25 -11.09
CA GLY A 516 -9.74 26.39 -10.20
C GLY A 516 -8.27 26.80 -10.26
N ASP A 517 -7.94 28.06 -9.96
CA ASP A 517 -6.55 28.48 -9.78
C ASP A 517 -5.92 27.61 -8.68
N ILE A 518 -5.01 26.70 -9.06
CA ILE A 518 -4.38 25.71 -8.16
C ILE A 518 -3.74 26.40 -6.95
N THR A 519 -3.38 27.68 -7.09
CA THR A 519 -2.75 28.48 -6.05
C THR A 519 -3.71 28.95 -4.94
N SER A 520 -5.03 28.80 -5.11
CA SER A 520 -6.04 29.17 -4.09
C SER A 520 -6.76 27.97 -3.46
N LEU A 521 -6.37 26.73 -3.80
CA LEU A 521 -6.99 25.53 -3.24
C LEU A 521 -6.40 25.23 -1.85
N SER A 522 -7.21 24.62 -0.98
CA SER A 522 -6.67 24.02 0.24
C SER A 522 -5.70 22.89 -0.12
N GLU A 523 -4.73 22.63 0.76
CA GLU A 523 -3.71 21.62 0.52
C GLU A 523 -4.29 20.23 0.30
N LYS A 524 -5.28 19.84 1.10
CA LYS A 524 -5.98 18.56 0.98
C LYS A 524 -6.69 18.41 -0.37
N MET A 525 -7.29 19.49 -0.86
CA MET A 525 -7.90 19.52 -2.20
C MET A 525 -6.86 19.43 -3.31
N ARG A 526 -5.66 20.00 -3.12
CA ARG A 526 -4.53 19.84 -4.04
C ARG A 526 -4.12 18.35 -4.13
N LEU A 527 -3.97 17.68 -2.99
CA LEU A 527 -3.62 16.25 -2.93
C LEU A 527 -4.69 15.38 -3.62
N CYS A 528 -5.97 15.60 -3.33
CA CYS A 528 -7.07 14.89 -4.00
C CYS A 528 -7.06 15.09 -5.53
N ASN A 529 -6.81 16.32 -5.99
CA ASN A 529 -6.69 16.60 -7.42
C ASN A 529 -5.48 15.92 -8.06
N MET A 530 -4.35 15.81 -7.35
CA MET A 530 -3.17 15.09 -7.84
C MET A 530 -3.45 13.60 -8.01
N VAL A 531 -4.16 12.97 -7.06
CA VAL A 531 -4.60 11.57 -7.19
C VAL A 531 -5.53 11.42 -8.38
N ARG A 532 -6.59 12.23 -8.44
CA ARG A 532 -7.58 12.18 -9.53
C ARG A 532 -6.95 12.29 -10.91
N GLU A 533 -6.07 13.27 -11.10
CA GLU A 533 -5.42 13.51 -12.40
C GLU A 533 -4.51 12.34 -12.81
N SER A 534 -3.82 11.75 -11.84
CA SER A 534 -2.92 10.63 -12.08
C SER A 534 -3.71 9.36 -12.42
N GLU A 535 -4.74 9.04 -11.64
CA GLU A 535 -5.61 7.89 -11.92
C GLU A 535 -6.36 8.04 -13.24
N ARG A 536 -6.89 9.24 -13.54
CA ARG A 536 -7.53 9.54 -14.82
C ARG A 536 -6.60 9.24 -15.99
N GLN A 537 -5.31 9.59 -15.87
CA GLN A 537 -4.33 9.28 -16.90
C GLN A 537 -4.13 7.76 -17.09
N ALA A 538 -4.07 6.98 -16.00
CA ALA A 538 -3.98 5.51 -16.09
C ALA A 538 -5.20 4.89 -16.78
N LEU A 539 -6.40 5.34 -16.38
CA LEU A 539 -7.67 4.89 -16.95
C LEU A 539 -7.79 5.27 -18.44
N GLU A 540 -7.44 6.49 -18.82
CA GLU A 540 -7.50 6.94 -20.23
C GLU A 540 -6.53 6.18 -21.13
N ARG A 541 -5.29 5.93 -20.67
CA ARG A 541 -4.33 5.12 -21.43
C ARG A 541 -4.84 3.70 -21.62
N THR A 542 -5.36 3.10 -20.56
CA THR A 542 -5.93 1.76 -20.60
C THR A 542 -7.10 1.71 -21.57
N LEU A 543 -8.02 2.66 -21.47
CA LEU A 543 -9.18 2.78 -22.36
C LEU A 543 -8.77 2.87 -23.84
N ILE A 544 -7.72 3.63 -24.15
CA ILE A 544 -7.19 3.73 -25.53
C ILE A 544 -6.67 2.36 -26.00
N TYR A 545 -5.87 1.70 -25.17
CA TYR A 545 -5.32 0.38 -25.48
C TYR A 545 -6.43 -0.65 -25.72
N VAL A 546 -7.38 -0.79 -24.79
CA VAL A 546 -8.44 -1.81 -24.94
C VAL A 546 -9.42 -1.51 -26.08
N LYS A 547 -9.63 -0.23 -26.44
CA LYS A 547 -10.41 0.12 -27.64
C LYS A 547 -9.72 -0.34 -28.92
N GLN A 548 -8.39 -0.24 -29.00
CA GLN A 548 -7.63 -0.78 -30.14
C GLN A 548 -7.70 -2.30 -30.19
N GLU A 549 -7.58 -2.98 -29.04
CA GLU A 549 -7.75 -4.44 -28.95
C GLU A 549 -9.15 -4.90 -29.37
N ALA A 550 -10.19 -4.11 -29.07
CA ALA A 550 -11.56 -4.38 -29.50
C ALA A 550 -11.76 -4.29 -31.02
N GLU A 551 -10.98 -3.44 -31.69
CA GLU A 551 -10.99 -3.30 -33.15
C GLU A 551 -10.20 -4.43 -33.85
N ALA A 552 -9.24 -5.05 -33.16
CA ALA A 552 -8.35 -6.08 -33.69
C ALA A 552 -8.77 -7.52 -33.36
N LEU A 553 -10.02 -7.74 -32.92
CA LEU A 553 -10.50 -9.06 -32.50
C LEU A 553 -10.44 -10.12 -33.62
N ASP A 554 -10.64 -9.75 -34.87
CA ASP A 554 -10.59 -10.65 -36.02
C ASP A 554 -9.16 -11.12 -36.37
N LEU A 555 -8.14 -10.46 -35.82
CA LEU A 555 -6.73 -10.80 -36.00
C LEU A 555 -6.22 -11.80 -34.96
N LYS A 556 -7.01 -12.09 -33.92
CA LYS A 556 -6.63 -12.97 -32.82
C LYS A 556 -6.85 -14.43 -33.20
N GLU A 557 -5.94 -15.30 -32.74
CA GLU A 557 -6.09 -16.74 -32.86
C GLU A 557 -6.84 -17.31 -31.64
N TYR A 558 -7.94 -18.03 -31.89
CA TYR A 558 -8.84 -18.54 -30.85
C TYR A 558 -8.64 -20.02 -30.52
N TYR A 559 -9.22 -20.48 -29.41
CA TYR A 559 -9.02 -21.85 -28.90
C TYR A 559 -9.23 -22.94 -29.96
N GLN A 560 -10.29 -22.83 -30.77
CA GLN A 560 -10.58 -23.81 -31.82
C GLN A 560 -9.52 -23.81 -32.92
N GLU A 561 -8.99 -22.65 -33.29
CA GLU A 561 -7.94 -22.53 -34.32
C GLU A 561 -6.63 -23.11 -33.81
N ARG A 562 -6.24 -22.79 -32.57
CA ARG A 562 -5.03 -23.35 -31.92
C ARG A 562 -5.11 -24.87 -31.83
N ARG A 563 -6.29 -25.39 -31.46
CA ARG A 563 -6.54 -26.83 -31.38
C ARG A 563 -6.51 -27.51 -32.75
N LEU A 564 -6.92 -26.84 -33.82
CA LEU A 564 -6.82 -27.39 -35.17
C LEU A 564 -5.38 -27.38 -35.70
N LYS A 565 -4.59 -26.35 -35.39
CA LYS A 565 -3.17 -26.32 -35.77
C LYS A 565 -2.36 -27.42 -35.09
N SER A 566 -2.68 -27.74 -33.83
CA SER A 566 -1.99 -28.83 -33.11
C SER A 566 -2.29 -30.23 -33.66
N LEU A 567 -3.29 -30.37 -34.55
CA LEU A 567 -3.54 -31.63 -35.27
C LEU A 567 -2.46 -31.95 -36.32
N GLY A 568 -1.57 -31.00 -36.65
CA GLY A 568 -0.45 -31.25 -37.55
C GLY A 568 -0.87 -31.69 -38.94
N LEU A 569 -2.01 -31.18 -39.45
CA LEU A 569 -2.49 -31.49 -40.81
C LEU A 569 -1.49 -31.08 -41.91
N ASP A 570 -0.55 -30.18 -41.57
CA ASP A 570 0.53 -29.70 -42.42
C ASP A 570 1.86 -30.45 -42.17
N SER A 571 1.87 -31.49 -41.33
CA SER A 571 3.07 -32.31 -41.13
C SER A 571 3.38 -33.09 -42.40
N GLU A 572 4.66 -33.10 -42.81
CA GLU A 572 5.09 -33.93 -43.95
C GLU A 572 4.75 -35.38 -43.63
N TRP A 573 3.87 -35.97 -44.44
CA TRP A 573 3.61 -37.40 -44.39
C TRP A 573 4.94 -38.13 -44.64
N SER A 574 5.50 -38.77 -43.61
CA SER A 574 6.68 -39.62 -43.73
C SER A 574 6.23 -41.09 -43.77
N PRO A 575 6.68 -41.88 -44.76
CA PRO A 575 6.38 -43.32 -44.81
C PRO A 575 6.90 -44.11 -43.60
N GLU A 576 7.76 -43.51 -42.79
CA GLU A 576 8.36 -44.14 -41.59
C GLU A 576 7.44 -44.07 -40.36
N ASN A 577 6.36 -43.29 -40.39
CA ASN A 577 5.38 -43.20 -39.30
C ASN A 577 4.24 -44.25 -39.40
N ASP A 578 4.21 -45.07 -40.46
CA ASP A 578 3.26 -46.19 -40.63
C ASP A 578 3.70 -47.47 -39.89
N ASP A 579 4.86 -47.47 -39.21
CA ASP A 579 5.41 -48.63 -38.50
C ASP A 579 5.01 -48.71 -37.02
N VAL A 580 3.85 -48.17 -36.65
CA VAL A 580 3.21 -48.45 -35.35
C VAL A 580 1.97 -49.31 -35.57
N GLY A 581 2.15 -50.62 -35.34
CA GLY A 581 1.08 -51.61 -35.44
C GLY A 581 -0.13 -51.26 -34.58
N TRP A 582 -1.17 -50.74 -35.22
CA TRP A 582 -2.52 -50.74 -34.65
C TRP A 582 -3.52 -51.24 -35.69
N ALA A 583 -3.94 -52.50 -35.50
CA ALA A 583 -5.02 -53.11 -36.24
C ALA A 583 -6.31 -52.29 -36.04
N GLY A 584 -6.76 -51.60 -37.09
CA GLY A 584 -7.96 -50.78 -37.03
C GLY A 584 -8.29 -50.08 -38.34
N ASN A 585 -8.42 -50.84 -39.44
CA ASN A 585 -8.90 -50.34 -40.73
C ASN A 585 -10.21 -49.55 -40.58
N ARG A 586 -10.14 -48.22 -40.78
CA ARG A 586 -11.20 -47.44 -41.44
C ARG A 586 -10.57 -46.36 -42.31
N VAL A 587 -10.34 -46.71 -43.57
CA VAL A 587 -10.15 -45.73 -44.64
C VAL A 587 -11.54 -45.16 -44.98
N PRO A 588 -11.75 -43.83 -44.92
CA PRO A 588 -12.95 -43.21 -45.47
C PRO A 588 -12.78 -43.11 -47.00
N GLY A 589 -13.69 -43.72 -47.77
CA GLY A 589 -13.85 -43.37 -49.20
C GLY A 589 -13.63 -44.47 -50.25
N GLY A 590 -13.62 -45.75 -49.90
CA GLY A 590 -13.63 -46.84 -50.88
C GLY A 590 -15.03 -47.36 -51.16
N ALA A 591 -15.79 -46.69 -52.03
CA ALA A 591 -16.93 -47.30 -52.70
C ALA A 591 -16.38 -48.21 -53.80
N ASP A 592 -16.63 -49.52 -53.72
CA ASP A 592 -16.87 -50.37 -54.89
C ASP A 592 -17.56 -51.67 -54.46
N TYR A 593 -18.63 -51.98 -55.19
CA TYR A 593 -19.50 -53.14 -55.05
C TYR A 593 -18.87 -54.39 -55.68
N ASP A 594 -19.15 -55.57 -55.12
CA ASP A 594 -19.61 -56.79 -55.86
C ASP A 594 -19.65 -57.99 -54.90
N TRP A 595 -20.82 -58.33 -54.33
CA TRP A 595 -21.74 -59.45 -54.67
C TRP A 595 -22.92 -59.48 -53.69
#